data_AF-A0AAV6AIQ5-F1
#
_entry.id   AF-A0AAV6AIQ5-F1
#
_cell.length_a   1.000
_cell.length_b   1.000
_cell.length_c   1.000
_cell.angle_alpha   90.00
_cell.angle_beta   90.00
_cell.angle_gamma   90.00
#
_symmetry.space_group_name_H-M   'P 1'
#
loop_
_entity.id
_entity.type
_entity.pdbx_description
1 polymer ?
#
loop_
_entity_poly.entity_id
_entity_poly.type
_entity_poly.pdbx_seq_one_letter_code
_entity_poly.pdbx_strand_id
1 'polypeptide(L)'
;TVLPFRSALVGAARAAIDGGDHTYVMVQPVAIAYPGLHGLPLGRQWRPLVAWVGDEALPPHLMAIAREGAVDVTVVFGEAVAFDRDGDRKRVTADAERSVRRMLAAALTGR
;
A
#
# COMPACT_ATOMS: atom_id res chain seq x y z
N THR A 1 5.87 -9.12 -5.21
CA THR A 1 6.42 -9.32 -3.85
C THR A 1 6.44 -7.97 -3.17
N VAL A 2 6.16 -7.91 -1.86
CA VAL A 2 6.26 -6.65 -1.10
C VAL A 2 7.73 -6.39 -0.78
N LEU A 3 8.24 -5.23 -1.19
CA LEU A 3 9.58 -4.77 -0.84
C LEU A 3 9.62 -4.23 0.59
N PRO A 4 10.78 -4.24 1.27
CA PRO A 4 10.90 -3.70 2.62
C PRO A 4 10.46 -2.24 2.69
N PHE A 5 9.69 -1.90 3.71
CA PHE A 5 9.24 -0.54 3.93
C PHE A 5 10.39 0.30 4.50
N ARG A 6 10.56 1.52 3.96
CA ARG A 6 11.57 2.46 4.47
C ARG A 6 11.02 3.18 5.69
N SER A 7 11.60 2.93 6.86
CA SER A 7 11.17 3.57 8.11
C SER A 7 11.33 5.10 8.12
N ALA A 8 12.09 5.65 7.17
CA ALA A 8 12.19 7.09 6.96
C ALA A 8 10.84 7.72 6.57
N LEU A 9 9.95 6.99 5.89
CA LEU A 9 8.61 7.48 5.50
C LEU A 9 7.70 7.66 6.71
N VAL A 10 7.84 6.82 7.75
CA VAL A 10 7.16 7.02 9.05
C VAL A 10 7.72 8.24 9.80
N GLY A 11 8.89 8.75 9.41
CA GLY A 11 9.41 10.03 9.92
C GLY A 11 8.49 11.22 9.66
N ALA A 12 7.70 11.20 8.57
CA ALA A 12 6.68 12.22 8.33
C ALA A 12 5.58 12.22 9.39
N ALA A 13 5.25 11.04 9.93
CA ALA A 13 4.30 10.89 11.04
C ALA A 13 4.83 11.56 12.32
N ARG A 14 6.15 11.46 12.58
CA ARG A 14 6.84 12.17 13.66
C ARG A 14 6.77 13.68 13.47
N ALA A 15 7.03 14.17 12.24
CA ALA A 15 6.96 15.58 11.92
C ALA A 15 5.55 16.16 12.12
N ALA A 16 4.50 15.38 11.84
CA ALA A 16 3.11 15.79 12.08
C ALA A 16 2.79 15.94 13.58
N ILE A 17 3.34 15.08 14.44
CA ILE A 17 3.24 15.19 15.91
C ILE A 17 4.03 16.39 16.42
N ASP A 18 5.23 16.63 15.89
CA ASP A 18 6.10 17.71 16.35
C ASP A 18 5.60 19.10 15.89
N GLY A 19 4.89 19.17 14.76
CA GLY A 19 4.39 20.41 14.16
C GLY A 19 2.93 20.75 14.48
N GLY A 20 2.23 19.96 15.28
CA GLY A 20 0.83 20.19 15.65
C GLY A 20 0.52 19.81 17.09
N ASP A 21 -0.73 19.97 17.50
CA ASP A 21 -1.19 19.69 18.88
C ASP A 21 -1.53 18.21 19.13
N HIS A 22 -1.21 17.31 18.17
CA HIS A 22 -1.53 15.90 18.28
C HIS A 22 -0.50 15.15 19.13
N THR A 23 -0.96 14.41 20.13
CA THR A 23 -0.10 13.56 20.99
C THR A 23 0.31 12.25 20.31
N TYR A 24 -0.47 11.80 19.33
CA TYR A 24 -0.19 10.62 18.51
C TYR A 24 -0.85 10.75 17.13
N VAL A 25 -0.42 9.90 16.20
CA VAL A 25 -1.02 9.72 14.88
C VAL A 25 -1.26 8.23 14.62
N MET A 26 -2.26 7.92 13.80
CA MET A 26 -2.57 6.55 13.42
C MET A 26 -1.88 6.20 12.11
N VAL A 27 -1.03 5.19 12.15
CA VAL A 27 -0.47 4.58 10.94
C VAL A 27 -1.42 3.48 10.49
N GLN A 28 -2.06 3.68 9.35
CA GLN A 28 -3.02 2.74 8.76
C GLN A 28 -2.32 1.85 7.72
N PRO A 29 -2.11 0.54 7.98
CA PRO A 29 -1.64 -0.37 6.95
C PRO A 29 -2.75 -0.59 5.91
N VAL A 30 -2.42 -0.45 4.63
CA VAL A 30 -3.35 -0.70 3.51
C VAL A 30 -2.65 -1.56 2.47
N ALA A 31 -3.31 -2.63 2.04
CA ALA A 31 -2.88 -3.44 0.90
C ALA A 31 -3.84 -3.21 -0.27
N ILE A 32 -3.28 -2.90 -1.44
CA ILE A 32 -4.02 -2.82 -2.71
C ILE A 32 -3.58 -4.01 -3.56
N ALA A 33 -4.52 -4.89 -3.88
CA ALA A 33 -4.30 -6.07 -4.70
C ALA A 33 -5.06 -5.94 -6.01
N TYR A 34 -4.44 -6.41 -7.09
CA TYR A 34 -5.05 -6.55 -8.41
C TYR A 34 -5.15 -8.05 -8.72
N PRO A 35 -6.16 -8.76 -8.19
CA PRO A 35 -6.24 -10.22 -8.32
C PRO A 35 -6.59 -10.69 -9.73
N GLY A 36 -7.28 -9.86 -10.53
CA GLY A 36 -7.82 -10.31 -11.81
C GLY A 36 -7.89 -9.23 -12.88
N LEU A 37 -7.90 -9.70 -14.13
CA LEU A 37 -8.13 -8.96 -15.35
C LEU A 37 -9.10 -9.75 -16.22
N HIS A 38 -10.23 -9.15 -16.61
CA HIS A 38 -11.33 -9.81 -17.32
C HIS A 38 -11.83 -11.09 -16.64
N GLY A 39 -11.84 -11.11 -15.30
CA GLY A 39 -12.23 -12.27 -14.49
C GLY A 39 -11.20 -13.41 -14.45
N LEU A 40 -10.02 -13.22 -15.06
CA LEU A 40 -8.91 -14.18 -15.03
C LEU A 40 -7.82 -13.70 -14.07
N PRO A 41 -7.09 -14.61 -13.37
CA PRO A 41 -6.01 -14.22 -12.47
C PRO A 41 -4.94 -13.35 -13.16
N LEU A 42 -4.61 -12.22 -12.54
CA LEU A 42 -3.63 -11.28 -13.08
C LEU A 42 -2.20 -11.84 -12.91
N GLY A 43 -1.67 -12.37 -14.01
CA GLY A 43 -0.31 -12.91 -14.09
C GLY A 43 0.79 -11.84 -13.98
N ARG A 44 2.03 -12.27 -13.75
CA ARG A 44 3.20 -11.35 -13.63
C ARG A 44 3.40 -10.51 -14.90
N GLN A 45 3.08 -11.04 -16.06
CA GLN A 45 3.20 -10.37 -17.36
C GLN A 45 2.26 -9.17 -17.51
N TRP A 46 1.14 -9.15 -16.78
CA TRP A 46 0.13 -8.09 -16.83
C TRP A 46 0.32 -7.01 -15.77
N ARG A 47 1.28 -7.19 -14.84
CA ARG A 47 1.56 -6.21 -13.79
C ARG A 47 1.92 -4.81 -14.30
N PRO A 48 2.68 -4.63 -15.40
CA PRO A 48 2.97 -3.29 -15.93
C PRO A 48 1.72 -2.50 -16.34
N LEU A 49 0.61 -3.17 -16.64
CA LEU A 49 -0.65 -2.50 -16.95
C LEU A 49 -1.20 -1.73 -15.75
N VAL A 50 -1.11 -2.31 -14.55
CA VAL A 50 -1.73 -1.78 -13.32
C VAL A 50 -0.72 -1.09 -12.40
N ALA A 51 0.57 -1.27 -12.63
CA ALA A 51 1.64 -0.72 -11.81
C ALA A 51 2.18 0.57 -12.43
N TRP A 52 1.80 1.69 -11.84
CA TRP A 52 2.41 2.99 -12.13
C TRP A 52 3.76 3.11 -11.41
N VAL A 53 4.87 3.12 -12.14
CA VAL A 53 6.23 3.14 -11.57
C VAL A 53 7.11 4.16 -12.28
N GLY A 54 7.88 4.93 -11.50
CA GLY A 54 8.92 5.80 -12.03
C GLY A 54 8.38 7.16 -12.49
N ASP A 55 8.81 7.59 -13.67
CA ASP A 55 8.54 8.88 -14.29
C ASP A 55 7.42 8.82 -15.35
N GLU A 56 6.65 7.73 -15.38
CA GLU A 56 5.49 7.60 -16.26
C GLU A 56 4.45 8.69 -15.94
N ALA A 57 3.92 9.35 -16.97
CA ALA A 57 2.86 10.34 -16.77
C ALA A 57 1.56 9.64 -16.32
N LEU A 58 0.98 10.12 -15.22
CA LEU A 58 -0.24 9.53 -14.65
C LEU A 58 -1.45 9.54 -15.63
N PRO A 59 -1.77 10.65 -16.34
CA PRO A 59 -2.94 10.67 -17.20
C PRO A 59 -2.96 9.59 -18.31
N PRO A 60 -1.89 9.41 -19.13
CA PRO A 60 -1.88 8.36 -20.15
C PRO A 60 -1.90 6.96 -19.54
N HIS A 61 -1.24 6.73 -18.40
CA HIS A 61 -1.24 5.44 -17.71
C HIS A 61 -2.66 5.07 -17.22
N LEU A 62 -3.33 6.02 -16.55
CA LEU A 62 -4.69 5.83 -16.07
C LEU A 62 -5.67 5.56 -17.23
N MET A 63 -5.49 6.25 -18.36
CA MET A 63 -6.31 6.04 -19.55
C MET A 63 -6.08 4.64 -20.16
N ALA A 64 -4.86 4.10 -20.11
CA ALA A 64 -4.57 2.74 -20.56
C ALA A 64 -5.31 1.70 -19.70
N ILE A 65 -5.31 1.87 -18.37
CA ILE A 65 -6.07 1.03 -17.43
C ILE A 65 -7.58 1.13 -17.73
N ALA A 66 -8.09 2.34 -17.87
CA ALA A 66 -9.52 2.56 -18.13
C ALA A 66 -9.98 1.95 -19.46
N ARG A 67 -9.11 1.93 -20.48
CA ARG A 67 -9.38 1.31 -21.79
C ARG A 67 -9.36 -0.21 -21.76
N GLU A 68 -8.57 -0.81 -20.87
CA GLU A 68 -8.60 -2.26 -20.67
C GLU A 68 -9.95 -2.72 -20.10
N GLY A 69 -10.62 -1.86 -19.32
CA GLY A 69 -11.98 -2.08 -18.85
C GLY A 69 -12.03 -2.86 -17.53
N ALA A 70 -12.05 -4.20 -17.58
CA ALA A 70 -12.34 -5.03 -16.41
C ALA A 70 -11.07 -5.40 -15.62
N VAL A 71 -10.73 -4.59 -14.61
CA VAL A 71 -9.67 -4.89 -13.64
C VAL A 71 -10.31 -5.11 -12.26
N ASP A 72 -10.03 -6.25 -11.66
CA ASP A 72 -10.46 -6.51 -10.28
C ASP A 72 -9.47 -5.84 -9.32
N VAL A 73 -9.99 -5.09 -8.34
CA VAL A 73 -9.19 -4.41 -7.31
C VAL A 73 -9.73 -4.77 -5.94
N THR A 74 -8.85 -5.19 -5.04
CA THR A 74 -9.17 -5.44 -3.63
C THR A 74 -8.35 -4.51 -2.75
N VAL A 75 -9.02 -3.72 -1.93
CA VAL A 75 -8.39 -2.84 -0.93
C VAL A 75 -8.66 -3.41 0.45
N VAL A 76 -7.60 -3.72 1.18
CA VAL A 76 -7.68 -4.31 2.52
C VAL A 76 -7.03 -3.37 3.53
N PHE A 77 -7.78 -3.02 4.57
CA PHE A 77 -7.33 -2.19 5.67
C PHE A 77 -6.92 -3.08 6.84
N GLY A 78 -5.69 -2.90 7.32
CA GLY A 78 -5.20 -3.59 8.51
C GLY A 78 -5.63 -2.90 9.79
N GLU A 79 -5.24 -3.47 10.93
CA GLU A 79 -5.36 -2.78 12.21
C GLU A 79 -4.47 -1.53 12.22
N ALA A 80 -5.04 -0.39 12.60
CA ALA A 80 -4.32 0.87 12.70
C ALA A 80 -3.37 0.84 13.90
N VAL A 81 -2.13 1.30 13.70
CA VAL A 81 -1.10 1.31 14.73
C VAL A 81 -0.91 2.75 15.22
N ALA A 82 -1.12 2.98 16.52
CA ALA A 82 -0.82 4.28 17.12
C ALA A 82 0.70 4.52 17.14
N PHE A 83 1.10 5.71 16.72
CA PHE A 83 2.48 6.19 16.76
C PHE A 83 2.50 7.52 17.51
N ASP A 84 3.25 7.57 18.60
CA ASP A 84 3.41 8.77 19.44
C ASP A 84 4.86 9.29 19.38
N ARG A 85 5.15 10.31 20.20
CA ARG A 85 6.45 10.97 20.30
C ARG A 85 7.60 10.03 20.71
N ASP A 86 7.30 9.03 21.53
CA ASP A 86 8.27 8.06 22.06
C ASP A 86 8.29 6.74 21.28
N GLY A 87 7.43 6.64 20.26
CA GLY A 87 7.24 5.46 19.44
C GLY A 87 8.48 5.07 18.62
N ASP A 88 8.76 3.77 18.58
CA ASP A 88 9.80 3.23 17.70
C ASP A 88 9.31 3.16 16.25
N ARG A 89 9.76 4.13 15.43
CA ARG A 89 9.45 4.17 14.00
C ARG A 89 9.79 2.89 13.26
N LYS A 90 10.86 2.18 13.64
CA LYS A 90 11.28 0.94 12.96
C LYS A 90 10.30 -0.18 13.28
N ARG A 91 9.85 -0.27 14.53
CA ARG A 91 8.83 -1.23 14.95
C ARG A 91 7.52 -1.01 14.19
N VAL A 92 6.98 0.21 14.20
CA VAL A 92 5.73 0.54 13.50
C VAL A 92 5.83 0.26 11.99
N THR A 93 6.98 0.59 11.38
CA THR A 93 7.24 0.26 9.97
C THR A 93 7.20 -1.25 9.71
N ALA A 94 7.88 -2.03 10.55
CA ALA A 94 7.94 -3.49 10.42
C ALA A 94 6.56 -4.14 10.66
N ASP A 95 5.77 -3.60 11.58
CA ASP A 95 4.41 -4.08 11.87
C ASP A 95 3.48 -3.80 10.69
N ALA A 96 3.51 -2.58 10.15
CA ALA A 96 2.77 -2.22 8.95
C ALA A 96 3.17 -3.08 7.75
N GLU A 97 4.47 -3.30 7.52
CA GLU A 97 4.95 -4.15 6.43
C GLU A 97 4.45 -5.59 6.56
N ARG A 98 4.57 -6.18 7.76
CA ARG A 98 4.07 -7.54 8.03
C ARG A 98 2.56 -7.63 7.82
N SER A 99 1.80 -6.63 8.24
CA SER A 99 0.36 -6.55 8.02
C SER A 99 0.02 -6.50 6.53
N VAL A 100 0.61 -5.57 5.78
CA VAL A 100 0.40 -5.42 4.33
C VAL A 100 0.81 -6.67 3.57
N ARG A 101 1.94 -7.28 3.91
CA ARG A 101 2.41 -8.53 3.26
C ARG A 101 1.41 -9.66 3.44
N ARG A 102 0.84 -9.82 4.64
CA ARG A 102 -0.19 -10.84 4.90
C ARG A 102 -1.48 -10.54 4.13
N MET A 103 -1.98 -9.31 4.22
CA MET A 103 -3.22 -8.90 3.54
C MET A 103 -3.12 -9.02 2.02
N LEU A 104 -1.98 -8.63 1.43
CA LEU A 104 -1.76 -8.75 -0.01
C LEU A 104 -1.72 -10.22 -0.46
N ALA A 105 -1.06 -11.09 0.31
CA ALA A 105 -1.02 -12.52 -0.02
C ALA A 105 -2.41 -13.19 0.09
N ALA A 106 -3.17 -12.83 1.11
CA ALA A 106 -4.56 -13.22 1.30
C ALA A 106 -5.42 -12.81 0.08
N ALA A 107 -5.46 -11.50 -0.23
CA ALA A 107 -6.22 -10.94 -1.34
C ALA A 107 -5.85 -11.54 -2.71
N LEU A 108 -4.57 -11.78 -2.97
CA LEU A 108 -4.13 -12.39 -4.25
C LEU A 108 -4.44 -13.89 -4.36
N THR A 109 -4.68 -14.58 -3.25
CA THR A 109 -5.00 -16.03 -3.26
C THR A 109 -6.47 -16.32 -2.96
N GLY A 110 -7.29 -15.30 -2.75
CA GLY A 110 -8.71 -15.44 -2.41
C GLY A 110 -8.95 -16.10 -1.03
N ARG A 111 -8.01 -15.95 -0.09
CA ARG A 111 -8.05 -16.54 1.25
C ARG A 111 -7.95 -15.47 2.32
#